data_AF-A0A2N4XPS7-F1
#
_entry.id   AF-A0A2N4XPS7-F1
#
_cell.length_a   1.000
_cell.length_b   1.000
_cell.length_c   1.000
_cell.angle_alpha   90.00
_cell.angle_beta   90.00
_cell.angle_gamma   90.00
#
_symmetry.space_group_name_H-M   'P 1'
#
loop_
_entity.id
_entity.type
_entity.pdbx_description
1 polymer ?
#
loop_
_entity_poly.entity_id
_entity_poly.type
_entity_poly.pdbx_seq_one_letter_code
_entity_poly.pdbx_strand_id
1 'polypeptide(L)'
;MFKVCAVLVVSLFAICFVFLSPGEDVADEFADVATVAATSMDLYPVNSKGLPSDELAAEQLKIKAAHFENLQPAKKAPSHEQAQTALVQFTQGELIDVIINQKLNIKVGKCYTNPNADGNYSCVSCMVLLYNRDKKDWQEAPEGENFMKNAYDFYQASEGDFWQAKDLSMMIPYDYDLFEKYELK
;
A
#
# COMPACT_ATOMS: atom_id res chain seq x y z
N MET A 1 42.15 34.79 -24.42
CA MET A 1 41.56 36.14 -24.56
C MET A 1 40.14 35.97 -25.07
N PHE A 2 39.17 35.87 -24.15
CA PHE A 2 37.76 35.66 -24.49
C PHE A 2 37.03 37.01 -24.50
N LYS A 3 36.25 37.19 -25.56
CA LYS A 3 35.49 38.39 -25.91
C LYS A 3 34.22 38.42 -25.06
N VAL A 4 34.09 39.46 -24.24
CA VAL A 4 32.92 39.76 -23.41
C VAL A 4 31.84 40.37 -24.30
N CYS A 5 30.66 39.76 -24.38
CA CYS A 5 29.44 40.41 -24.86
C CYS A 5 28.48 40.55 -23.66
N ALA A 6 28.31 41.80 -23.23
CA ALA A 6 27.29 42.22 -22.28
C ALA A 6 25.93 42.31 -23.00
N VAL A 7 24.87 41.76 -22.40
CA VAL A 7 23.49 42.06 -22.76
C VAL A 7 22.89 42.88 -21.64
N LEU A 8 22.47 44.09 -22.01
CA LEU A 8 21.95 45.15 -21.16
C LEU A 8 20.41 45.06 -21.11
N VAL A 9 19.91 45.03 -19.87
CA VAL A 9 18.65 45.58 -19.33
C VAL A 9 17.69 46.27 -20.31
N VAL A 10 16.43 45.82 -20.33
CA VAL A 10 15.26 46.72 -20.35
C VAL A 10 14.13 46.10 -19.50
N SER A 11 13.91 46.68 -18.33
CA SER A 11 12.70 46.55 -17.52
C SER A 11 11.53 47.26 -18.21
N LEU A 12 10.36 46.62 -18.28
CA LEU A 12 9.11 47.30 -18.58
C LEU A 12 8.13 47.10 -17.41
N PHE A 13 8.16 48.06 -16.49
CA PHE A 13 7.09 48.32 -15.55
C PHE A 13 5.95 48.99 -16.33
N ALA A 14 4.79 48.34 -16.39
CA ALA A 14 3.55 48.99 -16.78
C ALA A 14 2.67 49.14 -15.53
N ILE A 15 2.86 50.25 -14.84
CA ILE A 15 1.95 50.75 -13.80
C ILE A 15 0.95 51.65 -14.52
N CYS A 16 -0.27 51.17 -14.75
CA CYS A 16 -1.40 52.03 -15.10
C CYS A 16 -2.16 52.36 -13.82
N PHE A 17 -1.95 53.58 -13.34
CA PHE A 17 -2.78 54.25 -12.34
C PHE A 17 -4.15 54.57 -12.98
N VAL A 18 -5.23 54.00 -12.45
CA VAL A 18 -6.59 54.50 -12.66
C VAL A 18 -7.19 54.85 -11.29
N PHE A 19 -7.86 55.99 -11.28
CA PHE A 19 -8.37 56.78 -10.16
C PHE A 19 -9.26 56.02 -9.16
N LEU A 20 -9.15 56.44 -7.89
CA LEU A 20 -10.06 56.14 -6.78
C LEU A 20 -11.49 56.67 -7.05
N SER A 21 -12.49 55.84 -6.76
CA SER A 21 -13.77 56.26 -6.16
C SER A 21 -14.27 55.14 -5.23
N PRO A 22 -14.84 55.43 -4.04
CA PRO A 22 -15.21 54.40 -3.07
C PRO A 22 -16.70 54.03 -3.17
N GLY A 23 -17.01 52.74 -3.03
CA GLY A 23 -18.37 52.28 -2.72
C GLY A 23 -18.81 51.05 -3.52
N GLU A 24 -19.43 50.13 -2.78
CA GLU A 24 -20.31 49.03 -3.21
C GLU A 24 -19.70 47.65 -3.42
N ASP A 25 -20.01 46.80 -2.43
CA ASP A 25 -19.94 45.34 -2.42
C ASP A 25 -20.63 44.71 -3.64
N VAL A 26 -19.98 43.74 -4.30
CA VAL A 26 -20.65 42.56 -4.87
C VAL A 26 -19.66 41.41 -5.05
N ALA A 27 -20.14 40.22 -4.69
CA ALA A 27 -19.47 38.94 -4.58
C ALA A 27 -18.66 38.53 -5.83
N ASP A 28 -17.43 38.06 -5.59
CA ASP A 28 -16.69 37.23 -6.54
C ASP A 28 -16.85 35.77 -6.12
N GLU A 29 -17.65 35.05 -6.91
CA GLU A 29 -17.93 33.64 -6.81
C GLU A 29 -16.69 32.87 -7.29
N PHE A 30 -15.73 32.64 -6.39
CA PHE A 30 -14.65 31.68 -6.66
C PHE A 30 -15.25 30.28 -6.70
N ALA A 31 -15.53 29.82 -7.91
CA ALA A 31 -15.85 28.44 -8.23
C ALA A 31 -14.76 27.53 -7.63
N ASP A 32 -15.14 26.90 -6.52
CA ASP A 32 -14.41 25.85 -5.83
C ASP A 32 -14.26 24.67 -6.79
N VAL A 33 -13.14 24.62 -7.51
CA VAL A 33 -12.69 23.40 -8.16
C VAL A 33 -12.26 22.47 -7.03
N ALA A 34 -13.24 21.79 -6.46
CA ALA A 34 -13.03 20.65 -5.60
C ALA A 34 -12.23 19.63 -6.40
N THR A 35 -10.90 19.66 -6.23
CA THR A 35 -10.06 18.50 -6.47
C THR A 35 -10.59 17.41 -5.57
N VAL A 36 -11.42 16.54 -6.13
CA VAL A 36 -11.79 15.27 -5.50
C VAL A 36 -10.48 14.53 -5.30
N ALA A 37 -9.92 14.65 -4.11
CA ALA A 37 -8.83 13.79 -3.67
C ALA A 37 -9.28 12.37 -3.96
N ALA A 38 -8.53 11.64 -4.80
CA ALA A 38 -8.75 10.23 -4.99
C ALA A 38 -8.77 9.62 -3.59
N THR A 39 -9.95 9.21 -3.12
CA THR A 39 -10.09 8.44 -1.90
C THR A 39 -9.16 7.25 -2.09
N SER A 40 -8.06 7.22 -1.33
CA SER A 40 -7.08 6.14 -1.39
C SER A 40 -7.85 4.85 -1.14
N MET A 41 -8.05 4.06 -2.19
CA MET A 41 -8.74 2.79 -2.06
C MET A 41 -7.90 1.92 -1.15
N ASP A 42 -8.47 1.52 -0.01
CA ASP A 42 -7.81 0.57 0.87
C ASP A 42 -7.72 -0.77 0.14
N LEU A 43 -6.50 -1.19 -0.17
CA LEU A 43 -6.21 -2.41 -0.92
C LEU A 43 -6.09 -3.62 -0.01
N TYR A 44 -5.96 -3.39 1.30
CA TYR A 44 -5.62 -4.45 2.24
C TYR A 44 -6.85 -5.31 2.53
N PRO A 45 -6.71 -6.65 2.51
CA PRO A 45 -7.84 -7.54 2.73
C PRO A 45 -8.41 -7.35 4.14
N VAL A 46 -9.74 -7.29 4.26
CA VAL A 46 -10.41 -7.18 5.56
C VAL A 46 -11.10 -8.50 5.91
N ASN A 47 -10.99 -8.89 7.18
CA ASN A 47 -11.79 -10.00 7.71
C ASN A 47 -13.27 -9.60 7.76
N SER A 48 -14.06 -10.06 6.80
CA SER A 48 -15.48 -9.75 6.75
C SER A 48 -16.33 -10.63 7.70
N LYS A 49 -15.76 -11.68 8.31
CA LYS A 49 -16.48 -12.53 9.28
C LYS A 49 -16.61 -11.76 10.60
N GLY A 50 -17.79 -11.22 10.85
CA GLY A 50 -18.13 -10.55 12.12
C GLY A 50 -18.22 -9.03 12.06
N LEU A 51 -18.08 -8.43 10.87
CA LEU A 51 -18.32 -6.99 10.68
C LEU A 51 -19.78 -6.60 10.98
N PRO A 52 -20.03 -5.40 11.53
CA PRO A 52 -21.35 -4.78 11.58
C PRO A 52 -22.00 -4.71 10.19
N SER A 53 -23.33 -4.68 10.12
CA SER A 53 -24.08 -4.81 8.86
C SER A 53 -23.76 -3.75 7.81
N ASP A 54 -23.48 -2.52 8.26
CA ASP A 54 -23.13 -1.37 7.43
C ASP A 54 -21.70 -1.48 6.88
N GLU A 55 -20.73 -1.86 7.71
CA GLU A 55 -19.35 -2.11 7.30
C GLU A 55 -19.24 -3.34 6.36
N LEU A 56 -19.99 -4.39 6.66
CA LEU A 56 -20.08 -5.58 5.81
C LEU A 56 -20.62 -5.24 4.42
N ALA A 57 -21.64 -4.38 4.33
CA ALA A 57 -22.19 -3.96 3.04
C ALA A 57 -21.16 -3.16 2.22
N ALA A 58 -20.42 -2.26 2.86
CA ALA A 58 -19.35 -1.51 2.21
C ALA A 58 -18.23 -2.43 1.71
N GLU A 59 -17.81 -3.39 2.53
CA GLU A 59 -16.76 -4.35 2.15
C GLU A 59 -17.20 -5.29 1.02
N GLN A 60 -18.46 -5.76 1.05
CA GLN A 60 -19.02 -6.55 -0.05
C GLN A 60 -19.07 -5.79 -1.38
N LEU A 61 -19.29 -4.47 -1.35
CA LEU A 61 -19.23 -3.65 -2.56
C LEU A 61 -17.80 -3.58 -3.11
N LYS A 62 -16.78 -3.45 -2.26
CA LYS A 62 -15.37 -3.49 -2.68
C LYS A 62 -15.01 -4.85 -3.28
N ILE A 63 -15.34 -5.94 -2.60
CA ILE A 63 -15.08 -7.31 -3.06
C ILE A 63 -15.70 -7.55 -4.44
N LYS A 64 -16.95 -7.11 -4.65
CA LYS A 64 -17.62 -7.23 -5.95
C LYS A 64 -16.95 -6.41 -7.04
N ALA A 65 -16.48 -5.21 -6.71
CA ALA A 65 -15.78 -4.33 -7.65
C ALA A 65 -14.37 -4.83 -7.99
N ALA A 66 -13.74 -5.60 -7.10
CA ALA A 66 -12.38 -6.10 -7.26
C ALA A 66 -12.26 -7.30 -8.21
N HIS A 67 -13.37 -7.96 -8.56
CA HIS A 67 -13.42 -9.07 -9.51
C HIS A 67 -12.37 -10.17 -9.24
N PHE A 68 -12.33 -10.68 -8.00
CA PHE A 68 -11.34 -11.66 -7.57
C PHE A 68 -11.35 -12.97 -8.36
N GLU A 69 -12.44 -13.29 -9.05
CA GLU A 69 -12.54 -14.41 -10.00
C GLU A 69 -11.49 -14.35 -11.12
N ASN A 70 -10.98 -13.16 -11.43
CA ASN A 70 -9.96 -12.96 -12.46
C ASN A 70 -8.54 -13.16 -11.92
N LEU A 71 -8.35 -13.19 -10.60
CA LEU A 71 -7.03 -13.38 -9.99
C LEU A 71 -6.47 -14.76 -10.32
N GLN A 72 -5.22 -14.77 -10.79
CA GLN A 72 -4.51 -16.00 -11.14
C GLN A 72 -3.64 -16.44 -9.96
N PRO A 73 -3.84 -17.65 -9.41
CA PRO A 73 -2.94 -18.19 -8.38
C PRO A 73 -1.51 -18.26 -8.91
N ALA A 74 -0.56 -17.75 -8.12
CA ALA A 74 0.84 -17.72 -8.50
C ALA A 74 1.44 -19.13 -8.53
N LYS A 75 2.19 -19.46 -9.59
CA LYS A 75 2.90 -20.75 -9.70
C LYS A 75 4.17 -20.81 -8.85
N LYS A 76 4.81 -19.66 -8.66
CA LYS A 76 5.99 -19.45 -7.81
C LYS A 76 5.64 -18.36 -6.81
N ALA A 77 6.00 -18.58 -5.55
CA ALA A 77 5.75 -17.66 -4.44
C ALA A 77 6.92 -17.76 -3.44
N PRO A 78 7.14 -16.74 -2.60
CA PRO A 78 8.13 -16.84 -1.53
C PRO A 78 7.73 -17.94 -0.53
N SER A 79 8.73 -18.66 0.00
CA SER A 79 8.53 -19.46 1.21
C SER A 79 8.25 -18.55 2.42
N HIS A 80 7.81 -19.12 3.54
CA HIS A 80 7.60 -18.38 4.79
C HIS A 80 8.88 -17.66 5.25
N GLU A 81 10.03 -18.34 5.15
CA GLU A 81 11.34 -17.82 5.52
C GLU A 81 11.83 -16.74 4.54
N GLN A 82 11.57 -16.92 3.25
CA GLN A 82 11.89 -15.93 2.22
C GLN A 82 11.06 -14.66 2.40
N ALA A 83 9.75 -14.79 2.65
CA ALA A 83 8.88 -13.65 2.92
C ALA A 83 9.26 -12.93 4.21
N GLN A 84 9.61 -13.66 5.28
CA GLN A 84 10.11 -13.04 6.50
C GLN A 84 11.38 -12.22 6.24
N THR A 85 12.32 -12.77 5.47
CA THR A 85 13.55 -12.06 5.09
C THR A 85 13.23 -10.80 4.27
N ALA A 86 12.33 -10.91 3.30
CA ALA A 86 11.89 -9.80 2.47
C ALA A 86 11.25 -8.67 3.29
N LEU A 87 10.39 -9.02 4.27
CA LEU A 87 9.72 -8.05 5.15
C LEU A 87 10.68 -7.40 6.14
N VAL A 88 11.66 -8.14 6.65
CA VAL A 88 12.74 -7.58 7.48
C VAL A 88 13.55 -6.55 6.68
N GLN A 89 13.85 -6.83 5.42
CA GLN A 89 14.54 -5.87 4.55
C GLN A 89 13.67 -4.65 4.24
N PHE A 90 12.38 -4.86 3.96
CA PHE A 90 11.43 -3.79 3.68
C PHE A 90 11.26 -2.82 4.87
N THR A 91 11.20 -3.37 6.08
CA THR A 91 11.14 -2.61 7.35
C THR A 91 12.51 -2.14 7.83
N GLN A 92 13.56 -2.27 7.02
CA GLN A 92 14.92 -1.84 7.33
C GLN A 92 15.46 -2.41 8.66
N GLY A 93 15.00 -3.60 9.04
CA GLY A 93 15.41 -4.29 10.26
C GLY A 93 14.53 -4.03 11.48
N GLU A 94 13.61 -3.06 11.47
CA GLU A 94 12.74 -2.76 12.64
C GLU A 94 11.89 -3.97 13.05
N LEU A 95 11.49 -4.78 12.06
CA LEU A 95 10.74 -6.01 12.30
C LEU A 95 11.53 -7.08 13.06
N ILE A 96 12.86 -7.04 13.05
CA ILE A 96 13.70 -8.03 13.75
C ILE A 96 13.40 -8.01 15.24
N ASP A 97 13.34 -6.82 15.84
CA ASP A 97 13.10 -6.66 17.27
C ASP A 97 11.71 -7.17 17.65
N VAL A 98 10.70 -6.90 16.83
CA VAL A 98 9.33 -7.41 17.03
C VAL A 98 9.31 -8.94 16.94
N ILE A 99 9.93 -9.52 15.91
CA ILE A 99 10.03 -10.97 15.72
C ILE A 99 10.71 -11.65 16.91
N ILE A 100 11.80 -11.07 17.43
CA ILE A 100 12.56 -11.62 18.55
C ILE A 100 11.77 -11.46 19.85
N ASN A 101 11.30 -10.25 20.18
CA ASN A 101 10.67 -9.94 21.45
C ASN A 101 9.33 -10.66 21.63
N GLN A 102 8.54 -10.71 20.57
CA GLN A 102 7.22 -11.34 20.59
C GLN A 102 7.26 -12.80 20.11
N LYS A 103 8.45 -13.31 19.78
CA LYS A 103 8.71 -14.66 19.24
C LYS A 103 7.81 -15.01 18.04
N LEU A 104 7.58 -14.03 17.17
CA LEU A 104 6.75 -14.19 15.99
C LEU A 104 7.46 -15.02 14.92
N ASN A 105 6.65 -15.69 14.12
CA ASN A 105 7.00 -16.26 12.82
C ASN A 105 6.04 -15.69 11.80
N ILE A 106 6.53 -15.35 10.62
CA ILE A 106 5.65 -14.93 9.53
C ILE A 106 5.23 -16.15 8.72
N LYS A 107 3.93 -16.27 8.48
CA LYS A 107 3.34 -17.26 7.57
C LYS A 107 2.76 -16.52 6.38
N VAL A 108 2.86 -17.16 5.22
CA VAL A 108 2.40 -16.62 3.94
C VAL A 108 1.26 -17.50 3.48
N GLY A 109 0.16 -16.87 3.08
CA GLY A 109 -1.01 -17.54 2.53
C GLY A 109 -0.89 -17.83 1.05
N LYS A 110 -2.05 -17.93 0.42
CA LYS A 110 -2.19 -18.03 -1.01
C LYS A 110 -1.74 -16.74 -1.68
N CYS A 111 -0.89 -16.89 -2.69
CA CYS A 111 -0.35 -15.80 -3.47
C CYS A 111 -1.00 -15.73 -4.84
N TYR A 112 -1.19 -14.52 -5.35
CA TYR A 112 -1.76 -14.24 -6.66
C TYR A 112 -0.73 -13.51 -7.52
N THR A 113 -0.67 -13.83 -8.81
CA THR A 113 0.20 -13.12 -9.75
C THR A 113 -0.26 -11.67 -9.85
N ASN A 114 0.66 -10.74 -9.61
CA ASN A 114 0.39 -9.32 -9.70
C ASN A 114 0.93 -8.78 -11.05
N PRO A 115 0.06 -8.24 -11.92
CA PRO A 115 0.49 -7.65 -13.19
C PRO A 115 1.32 -6.36 -13.01
N ASN A 116 1.24 -5.70 -11.85
CA ASN A 116 1.98 -4.49 -11.50
C ASN A 116 3.40 -4.84 -11.03
N ALA A 117 4.18 -5.45 -11.93
CA ALA A 117 5.53 -5.90 -11.63
C ALA A 117 6.56 -4.75 -11.54
N ASP A 118 6.23 -3.53 -11.96
CA ASP A 118 7.13 -2.36 -11.94
C ASP A 118 8.51 -2.64 -12.56
N GLY A 119 8.55 -3.43 -13.63
CA GLY A 119 9.78 -3.83 -14.32
C GLY A 119 10.53 -5.01 -13.69
N ASN A 120 10.02 -5.60 -12.61
CA ASN A 120 10.57 -6.81 -12.00
C ASN A 120 10.22 -8.08 -12.79
N TYR A 121 11.05 -9.12 -12.65
CA TYR A 121 10.85 -10.41 -13.31
C TYR A 121 9.56 -11.11 -12.85
N SER A 122 9.30 -11.08 -11.55
CA SER A 122 8.08 -11.64 -10.97
C SER A 122 7.55 -10.73 -9.87
N CYS A 123 6.23 -10.65 -9.76
CA CYS A 123 5.54 -9.97 -8.66
C CYS A 123 4.30 -10.77 -8.28
N VAL A 124 4.12 -11.02 -6.99
CA VAL A 124 2.98 -11.74 -6.43
C VAL A 124 2.47 -11.00 -5.21
N SER A 125 1.16 -10.99 -5.03
CA SER A 125 0.52 -10.40 -3.86
C SER A 125 0.05 -11.52 -2.95
N CYS A 126 0.45 -11.48 -1.69
CA CYS A 126 0.13 -12.52 -0.72
C CYS A 126 -0.32 -11.90 0.60
N MET A 127 -1.30 -12.55 1.22
CA MET A 127 -1.62 -12.28 2.62
C MET A 127 -0.54 -12.90 3.51
N VAL A 128 -0.23 -12.24 4.62
CA VAL A 128 0.69 -12.70 5.65
C VAL A 128 0.01 -12.77 7.01
N LEU A 129 0.42 -13.75 7.79
CA LEU A 129 -0.07 -14.01 9.14
C LEU A 129 1.09 -13.97 10.12
N LEU A 130 0.91 -13.25 11.23
CA LEU A 130 1.89 -13.23 12.32
C LEU A 130 1.53 -14.32 13.31
N TYR A 131 2.41 -15.31 13.45
CA TYR A 131 2.22 -16.44 14.33
C TYR A 131 3.12 -16.34 15.56
N ASN A 132 2.54 -16.16 16.73
CA ASN A 132 3.27 -16.15 17.99
C ASN A 132 3.62 -17.58 18.42
N ARG A 133 4.91 -17.92 18.39
CA ARG A 133 5.36 -19.28 18.72
C ARG A 133 5.20 -19.65 20.19
N ASP A 134 5.28 -18.67 21.09
CA ASP A 134 5.18 -18.91 22.53
C ASP A 134 3.75 -19.21 22.95
N LYS A 135 2.84 -18.33 22.52
CA LYS A 135 1.41 -18.47 22.81
C LYS A 135 0.74 -19.54 21.93
N LYS A 136 1.44 -19.97 20.87
CA LYS A 136 0.92 -20.83 19.80
C LYS A 136 -0.35 -20.28 19.18
N ASP A 137 -0.42 -18.96 19.11
CA ASP A 137 -1.59 -18.21 18.72
C ASP A 137 -1.20 -17.29 17.58
N TRP A 138 -2.16 -16.97 16.72
CA TRP A 138 -1.96 -16.01 15.68
C TRP A 138 -2.29 -14.61 16.18
N GLN A 139 -1.78 -13.62 15.48
CA GLN A 139 -2.11 -12.24 15.68
C GLN A 139 -2.42 -11.68 14.30
N GLU A 140 -3.61 -11.11 14.14
CA GLU A 140 -3.80 -10.20 13.03
C GLU A 140 -2.77 -9.10 13.22
N ALA A 141 -2.08 -8.71 12.14
CA ALA A 141 -1.18 -7.57 12.22
C ALA A 141 -2.05 -6.38 12.65
N PRO A 142 -1.95 -5.93 13.92
CA PRO A 142 -2.95 -5.06 14.48
C PRO A 142 -2.82 -3.72 13.78
N GLU A 143 -3.95 -3.07 13.54
CA GLU A 143 -3.99 -1.66 13.19
C GLU A 143 -3.19 -0.85 14.23
N GLY A 144 -1.90 -0.62 13.96
CA GLY A 144 -1.07 0.38 14.64
C GLY A 144 0.04 -0.08 15.60
N GLU A 145 0.06 -1.31 16.14
CA GLU A 145 1.08 -1.65 17.18
C GLU A 145 2.30 -2.47 16.70
N ASN A 146 2.19 -3.28 15.64
CA ASN A 146 3.31 -4.13 15.18
C ASN A 146 3.90 -3.72 13.81
N PHE A 147 3.72 -2.46 13.39
CA PHE A 147 4.32 -1.86 12.19
C PHE A 147 4.01 -2.56 10.84
N MET A 148 3.19 -3.62 10.83
CA MET A 148 2.96 -4.43 9.64
C MET A 148 1.49 -4.49 9.25
N LYS A 149 1.28 -4.56 7.94
CA LYS A 149 0.00 -4.82 7.29
C LYS A 149 -0.19 -6.33 7.15
N ASN A 150 -1.40 -6.76 6.84
CA ASN A 150 -1.72 -8.19 6.67
C ASN A 150 -1.48 -8.71 5.24
N ALA A 151 -1.03 -7.89 4.29
CA ALA A 151 -0.76 -8.31 2.92
C ALA A 151 0.32 -7.44 2.26
N TYR A 152 1.10 -8.03 1.36
CA TYR A 152 2.22 -7.37 0.70
C TYR A 152 2.41 -7.88 -0.72
N ASP A 153 3.07 -7.06 -1.53
CA ASP A 153 3.64 -7.51 -2.80
C ASP A 153 5.05 -8.04 -2.57
N PHE A 154 5.30 -9.24 -3.06
CA PHE A 154 6.62 -9.86 -3.11
C PHE A 154 7.10 -9.94 -4.55
N TYR A 155 8.32 -9.49 -4.80
CA TYR A 155 8.86 -9.44 -6.16
C TYR A 155 10.31 -9.91 -6.23
N GLN A 156 10.73 -10.32 -7.42
CA GLN A 156 12.13 -10.65 -7.74
C GLN A 156 12.58 -9.81 -8.94
N ALA A 157 13.73 -9.15 -8.84
CA ALA A 157 14.27 -8.35 -9.94
C ALA A 157 14.69 -9.20 -11.14
N SER A 158 15.15 -10.44 -10.89
CA SER A 158 15.55 -11.40 -11.92
C SER A 158 15.14 -12.83 -11.57
N GLU A 159 15.23 -13.76 -12.52
CA GLU A 159 14.88 -15.16 -12.25
C GLU A 159 15.84 -15.78 -11.23
N GLY A 160 15.27 -16.30 -10.14
CA GLY A 160 16.04 -16.98 -9.09
C GLY A 160 16.67 -16.01 -8.08
N ASP A 161 16.43 -14.71 -8.19
CA ASP A 161 16.90 -13.71 -7.23
C ASP A 161 16.21 -13.84 -5.87
N PHE A 162 16.67 -13.09 -4.88
CA PHE A 162 15.99 -13.00 -3.59
C PHE A 162 14.63 -12.30 -3.75
N TRP A 163 13.66 -12.75 -2.96
CA TRP A 163 12.38 -12.06 -2.85
C TRP A 163 12.56 -10.78 -2.05
N GLN A 164 12.00 -9.69 -2.56
CA GLN A 164 11.85 -8.40 -1.89
C GLN A 164 10.38 -8.13 -1.63
N ALA A 165 10.07 -7.23 -0.71
CA ALA A 165 8.70 -6.85 -0.37
C ALA A 165 8.47 -5.35 -0.60
N LYS A 166 7.23 -5.00 -0.93
CA LYS A 166 6.73 -3.62 -1.01
C LYS A 166 5.26 -3.59 -0.59
N ASP A 167 4.73 -2.38 -0.44
CA ASP A 167 3.30 -2.18 -0.17
C ASP A 167 2.42 -2.83 -1.25
N LEU A 168 1.25 -3.30 -0.82
CA LEU A 168 0.31 -4.00 -1.67
C LEU A 168 -0.20 -3.06 -2.78
N SER A 169 -0.07 -3.47 -4.04
CA SER A 169 -0.55 -2.68 -5.20
C SER A 169 -1.77 -3.26 -5.90
N MET A 170 -2.30 -4.39 -5.39
CA MET A 170 -3.45 -5.09 -5.94
C MET A 170 -4.30 -5.65 -4.80
N MET A 171 -5.62 -5.47 -4.89
CA MET A 171 -6.54 -6.07 -3.93
C MET A 171 -6.56 -7.59 -4.09
N ILE A 172 -6.46 -8.30 -2.98
CA ILE A 172 -6.56 -9.76 -2.91
C ILE A 172 -7.63 -10.15 -1.88
N PRO A 173 -8.26 -11.32 -2.01
CA PRO A 173 -9.22 -11.77 -1.00
C PRO A 173 -8.53 -12.08 0.33
N TYR A 174 -9.28 -11.89 1.43
CA TYR A 174 -8.85 -12.32 2.75
C TYR A 174 -8.72 -13.86 2.77
N ASP A 175 -7.57 -14.36 3.21
CA ASP A 175 -7.24 -15.78 3.17
C ASP A 175 -7.66 -16.49 4.46
N TYR A 176 -8.95 -16.85 4.56
CA TYR A 176 -9.47 -17.56 5.74
C TYR A 176 -8.78 -18.90 5.99
N ASP A 177 -8.37 -19.61 4.93
CA ASP A 177 -7.71 -20.91 5.03
C ASP A 177 -6.34 -20.79 5.73
N LEU A 178 -5.64 -19.67 5.52
CA LEU A 178 -4.39 -19.36 6.23
C LEU A 178 -4.61 -19.32 7.74
N PHE A 179 -5.67 -18.67 8.21
CA PHE A 179 -5.95 -18.56 9.65
C PHE A 179 -6.39 -19.91 10.21
N GLU A 180 -7.37 -20.58 9.59
CA GLU A 180 -7.88 -21.87 10.05
C GLU A 180 -6.77 -22.93 10.19
N LYS A 181 -5.80 -22.92 9.27
CA LYS A 181 -4.63 -23.82 9.31
C LYS A 181 -3.73 -23.62 10.53
N TYR A 182 -3.63 -22.41 11.05
CA TYR A 182 -2.72 -22.06 12.15
C TYR A 182 -3.44 -21.74 13.48
N GLU A 183 -4.76 -21.56 13.46
CA GLU A 183 -5.65 -21.51 14.63
C GLU A 183 -5.78 -22.86 15.33
N LEU A 184 -5.82 -23.93 14.55
CA LEU A 184 -6.04 -25.27 15.07
C LEU A 184 -4.70 -25.93 15.42
N LYS A 185 -4.24 -25.75 16.66
CA LYS A 185 -3.45 -26.76 17.42
C LYS A 185 -3.22 -26.44 18.90
#